data_AF-A0A142YJ15-F1
#
_entry.id   AF-A0A142YJ15-F1
#
_cell.length_a   1.000
_cell.length_b   1.000
_cell.length_c   1.000
_cell.angle_alpha   90.00
_cell.angle_beta   90.00
_cell.angle_gamma   90.00
#
_symmetry.space_group_name_H-M   'P 1'
#
loop_
_entity.id
_entity.type
_entity.pdbx_description
1 polymer ?
#
loop_
_entity_poly.entity_id
_entity_poly.type
_entity_poly.pdbx_seq_one_letter_code
_entity_poly.pdbx_strand_id
1 'polypeptide(L)'
;MYADSKHHDFRLYGWVEANARWETAIIRRPDGSKGWVRLPIRWTVERTFARLGRCRRLTKDREKTVRSSGSFIKPAMIRPMLHRLRPSDVDPEFRYRRPATAA
;
A
#
# COMPACT_ATOMS: atom_id res chain seq x y z
N MET A 1 -12.36 -5.68 -8.66
CA MET A 1 -11.57 -4.64 -7.99
C MET A 1 -12.31 -4.15 -6.77
N TYR A 2 -11.61 -3.92 -5.66
CA TYR A 2 -12.23 -3.37 -4.45
C TYR A 2 -12.08 -1.85 -4.42
N ALA A 3 -13.12 -1.15 -3.98
CA ALA A 3 -13.10 0.31 -3.81
C ALA A 3 -13.81 0.73 -2.53
N ASP A 4 -13.55 1.96 -2.08
CA ASP A 4 -14.17 2.49 -0.87
C ASP A 4 -15.57 3.06 -1.15
N SER A 5 -16.29 3.46 -0.09
CA SER A 5 -17.65 3.97 -0.18
C SER A 5 -17.78 5.19 -1.11
N LYS A 6 -16.73 6.01 -1.24
CA LYS A 6 -16.73 7.18 -2.14
C LYS A 6 -16.96 6.80 -3.60
N HIS A 7 -16.56 5.59 -4.00
CA HIS A 7 -16.62 5.13 -5.39
C HIS A 7 -17.96 4.46 -5.73
N HIS A 8 -18.96 4.61 -4.88
CA HIS A 8 -20.31 4.15 -5.17
C HIS A 8 -21.03 5.13 -6.09
N ASP A 9 -20.74 5.02 -7.38
CA ASP A 9 -21.33 5.83 -8.45
C ASP A 9 -21.89 4.90 -9.53
N PHE A 10 -23.17 5.08 -9.87
CA PHE A 10 -23.84 4.32 -10.93
C PHE A 10 -23.17 4.51 -12.29
N ARG A 11 -22.58 5.69 -12.55
CA ARG A 11 -21.81 5.92 -13.79
C ARG A 11 -20.55 5.07 -13.84
N LEU A 12 -19.88 4.91 -12.70
CA LEU A 12 -18.70 4.05 -12.60
C LEU A 12 -19.08 2.59 -12.84
N TYR A 13 -20.21 2.13 -12.30
CA TYR A 13 -20.67 0.76 -12.52
C TYR A 13 -20.95 0.46 -13.99
N GLY A 14 -21.71 1.32 -14.66
CA GLY A 14 -21.98 1.16 -16.09
C GLY A 14 -20.70 1.21 -16.94
N TRP A 15 -19.75 2.07 -16.57
CA TRP A 15 -18.45 2.10 -17.25
C TRP A 15 -17.65 0.81 -17.03
N VAL A 16 -17.60 0.29 -15.80
CA VAL A 16 -16.89 -0.97 -15.47
C VAL A 16 -17.51 -2.15 -16.22
N GLU A 17 -18.83 -2.25 -16.26
CA GLU A 17 -19.53 -3.29 -17.00
C GLU A 17 -19.22 -3.26 -18.50
N ALA A 18 -19.17 -2.06 -19.10
CA ALA A 18 -18.90 -1.90 -20.52
C ALA A 18 -17.42 -2.04 -20.91
N ASN A 19 -16.47 -1.73 -20.01
CA ASN A 19 -15.06 -1.55 -20.37
C ASN A 19 -14.06 -2.45 -19.60
N ALA A 20 -14.42 -2.94 -18.42
CA ALA A 20 -13.51 -3.68 -17.57
C ALA A 20 -13.71 -5.19 -17.71
N ARG A 21 -12.61 -5.95 -17.55
CA ARG A 21 -12.64 -7.42 -17.44
C ARG A 21 -12.79 -7.91 -16.00
N TRP A 22 -13.28 -7.04 -15.11
CA TRP A 22 -13.38 -7.29 -13.68
C TRP A 22 -14.56 -6.51 -13.11
N GLU A 23 -15.18 -7.06 -12.08
CA GLU A 23 -16.31 -6.43 -11.37
C GLU A 23 -15.82 -5.51 -10.25
N THR A 24 -16.61 -4.51 -9.86
CA THR A 24 -16.27 -3.62 -8.73
C THR A 24 -17.03 -4.03 -7.47
N ALA A 25 -16.32 -4.25 -6.36
CA ALA A 25 -16.90 -4.49 -5.05
C ALA A 25 -16.64 -3.30 -4.14
N ILE A 26 -17.70 -2.58 -3.75
CA ILE A 26 -17.60 -1.47 -2.80
C ILE A 26 -17.53 -2.01 -1.38
N ILE A 27 -16.39 -1.82 -0.73
CA ILE A 27 -16.19 -2.20 0.67
C ILE A 27 -16.63 -1.04 1.54
N ARG A 28 -17.73 -1.25 2.26
CA ARG A 28 -18.28 -0.30 3.23
C ARG A 28 -18.13 -0.80 4.65
N ARG A 29 -18.16 0.17 5.56
CA ARG A 29 -18.29 -0.11 6.97
C ARG A 29 -19.74 -0.52 7.25
N PRO A 30 -20.00 -1.58 8.03
CA PRO A 30 -21.36 -1.95 8.42
C PRO A 30 -22.05 -0.82 9.18
N ASP A 31 -23.33 -0.61 8.93
CA ASP A 31 -24.13 0.40 9.62
C ASP A 31 -24.18 0.13 11.13
N GLY A 32 -24.19 1.20 11.93
CA GLY A 32 -24.26 1.12 13.39
C GLY A 32 -22.96 0.69 14.09
N SER A 33 -21.89 0.38 13.35
CA SER A 33 -20.64 -0.04 13.98
C SER A 33 -19.92 1.14 14.66
N LYS A 34 -19.55 0.97 15.94
CA LYS A 34 -18.77 1.93 16.74
C LYS A 34 -17.30 1.48 16.82
N GLY A 35 -16.35 2.43 16.90
CA GLY A 35 -14.92 2.13 17.07
C GLY A 35 -14.19 1.71 15.79
N TRP A 36 -13.23 0.79 15.88
CA TRP A 36 -12.49 0.26 14.72
C TRP A 36 -13.15 -1.02 14.21
N VAL A 37 -13.27 -1.16 12.88
CA VAL A 37 -13.78 -2.37 12.23
C VAL A 37 -12.77 -2.85 11.20
N ARG A 38 -12.48 -4.16 11.21
CA ARG A 38 -11.64 -4.80 10.21
C ARG A 38 -12.40 -4.88 8.89
N LEU A 39 -12.08 -4.00 7.95
CA LEU A 39 -12.59 -4.12 6.59
C LEU A 39 -11.67 -5.02 5.75
N PRO A 40 -12.24 -5.83 4.84
CA PRO A 40 -11.43 -6.63 3.92
C PRO A 40 -10.51 -5.73 3.07
N ILE A 41 -9.27 -6.17 2.87
CA ILE A 41 -8.31 -5.60 1.91
C ILE A 41 -8.06 -4.08 2.10
N ARG A 42 -7.95 -3.65 3.35
CA ARG A 42 -7.46 -2.30 3.67
C ARG A 42 -5.96 -2.16 3.50
N TRP A 43 -5.54 -0.93 3.19
CA TRP A 43 -4.16 -0.49 3.12
C TRP A 43 -3.32 -1.04 1.96
N THR A 44 -3.93 -1.63 0.92
CA THR A 44 -3.14 -2.24 -0.17
C THR A 44 -2.34 -1.20 -0.96
N VAL A 45 -2.97 -0.05 -1.25
CA VAL A 45 -2.33 1.06 -1.98
C VAL A 45 -1.26 1.71 -1.11
N GLU A 46 -1.58 2.03 0.14
CA GLU A 46 -0.70 2.65 1.11
C GLU A 46 0.48 1.75 1.45
N ARG A 47 0.27 0.43 1.56
CA ARG A 47 1.35 -0.55 1.76
C ARG A 47 2.29 -0.61 0.55
N THR A 48 1.76 -0.40 -0.65
CA THR A 48 2.59 -0.26 -1.86
C THR A 48 3.43 1.01 -1.77
N PHE A 49 2.84 2.15 -1.44
CA PHE A 49 3.58 3.39 -1.21
C PHE A 49 4.58 3.30 -0.06
N ALA A 50 4.27 2.59 1.03
CA ALA A 50 5.20 2.35 2.13
C ALA A 50 6.42 1.51 1.69
N ARG A 51 6.24 0.56 0.76
CA ARG A 51 7.33 -0.22 0.16
C ARG A 51 8.21 0.63 -0.76
N LEU A 52 7.58 1.42 -1.64
CA LEU A 52 8.31 2.37 -2.47
C LEU A 52 9.05 3.40 -1.61
N GLY A 53 8.43 3.80 -0.51
CA GLY A 53 8.96 4.69 0.51
C GLY A 53 10.28 4.20 1.13
N ARG A 54 10.40 2.89 1.34
CA ARG A 54 11.64 2.24 1.84
C ARG A 54 12.78 2.24 0.83
N CYS A 55 12.51 2.46 -0.45
CA CYS A 55 13.56 2.63 -1.44
C CYS A 55 14.07 4.08 -1.38
N ARG A 56 15.24 4.30 -0.76
CA ARG A 56 15.85 5.63 -0.63
C ARG A 56 15.93 6.40 -1.97
N ARG A 57 16.20 5.69 -3.07
CA ARG A 57 16.24 6.29 -4.42
C ARG A 57 14.91 6.80 -4.95
N LEU A 58 13.79 6.34 -4.41
CA LEU A 58 12.46 6.84 -4.76
C LEU A 58 12.00 7.96 -3.82
N THR A 59 12.62 8.12 -2.64
CA THR A 59 12.16 9.07 -1.61
C THR A 59 13.10 10.22 -1.31
N LYS A 60 14.40 9.98 -1.30
CA LYS A 60 15.43 10.94 -0.89
C LYS A 60 16.35 11.34 -2.03
N ASP A 61 16.63 10.42 -2.95
CA ASP A 61 17.40 10.75 -4.14
C ASP A 61 16.45 11.14 -5.27
N ARG A 62 16.59 12.36 -5.78
CA ARG A 62 15.88 12.78 -6.98
C ARG A 62 16.72 12.41 -8.20
N GLU A 63 16.17 11.52 -9.02
CA GLU A 63 16.79 11.15 -10.29
C GLU A 63 16.69 12.28 -11.31
N LYS A 64 17.70 12.41 -12.18
CA LYS A 64 17.74 13.45 -13.23
C LYS A 64 16.57 13.37 -14.22
N THR A 65 16.01 12.16 -14.43
CA THR A 65 14.92 11.94 -15.39
C THR A 65 13.82 11.06 -14.79
N VAL A 66 12.58 11.29 -15.24
CA VAL A 66 11.41 10.46 -14.89
C VAL A 66 11.62 9.01 -15.31
N ARG A 67 12.32 8.78 -16.44
CA ARG A 67 12.64 7.42 -16.89
C ARG A 67 13.55 6.68 -15.91
N SER A 68 14.55 7.38 -15.35
CA SER A 68 15.42 6.80 -14.32
C SER A 68 14.63 6.48 -13.05
N SER A 69 13.84 7.42 -12.52
CA SER A 69 13.04 7.17 -11.31
C SER A 69 12.00 6.06 -11.51
N GLY A 70 11.32 6.04 -12.66
CA GLY A 70 10.37 4.99 -13.02
C GLY A 70 11.03 3.60 -13.08
N SER A 71 12.28 3.53 -13.53
CA SER A 71 13.04 2.26 -13.57
C SER A 71 13.28 1.67 -12.18
N PHE A 72 13.30 2.49 -11.11
CA PHE A 72 13.48 2.03 -9.73
C PHE A 72 12.23 1.42 -9.08
N ILE A 73 11.04 1.59 -9.69
CA ILE A 73 9.80 1.02 -9.16
C ILE A 73 9.85 -0.51 -9.19
N LYS A 74 10.31 -1.11 -10.29
CA LYS A 74 10.45 -2.55 -10.46
C LYS A 74 11.36 -3.18 -9.39
N PRO A 75 12.64 -2.77 -9.23
CA PRO A 75 13.50 -3.35 -8.21
C PRO A 75 12.99 -3.09 -6.78
N ALA A 76 12.31 -1.96 -6.53
CA ALA A 76 11.66 -1.71 -5.23
C ALA A 76 10.56 -2.74 -4.92
N MET A 77 9.80 -3.18 -5.94
CA MET A 77 8.75 -4.20 -5.79
C MET A 77 9.27 -5.64 -5.81
N ILE A 78 10.42 -5.91 -6.42
CA ILE A 78 11.07 -7.23 -6.40
C ILE A 78 11.56 -7.58 -4.98
N ARG A 79 12.11 -6.62 -4.22
CA ARG A 79 12.60 -6.85 -2.85
C ARG A 79 11.58 -7.55 -1.91
N PRO A 80 10.33 -7.06 -1.75
CA PRO A 80 9.36 -7.76 -0.93
C PRO A 80 8.89 -9.09 -1.53
N MET A 81 9.02 -9.31 -2.85
CA MET A 81 8.74 -10.61 -3.46
C MET A 81 9.82 -11.64 -3.08
N LEU A 82 11.11 -11.24 -3.13
CA LEU A 82 12.22 -12.09 -2.70
C LEU A 82 12.09 -12.47 -1.22
N HIS A 83 11.74 -11.51 -0.36
CA HIS A 83 11.52 -11.78 1.07
C HIS A 83 10.30 -12.68 1.34
N ARG A 84 9.31 -12.74 0.43
CA ARG A 84 8.20 -13.70 0.55
C ARG A 84 8.61 -15.12 0.12
N LEU A 85 9.51 -15.24 -0.85
CA LEU A 85 10.05 -16.53 -1.28
C LEU A 85 10.97 -17.13 -0.23
N ARG A 86 11.78 -16.28 0.43
CA ARG A 86 12.64 -16.67 1.53
C ARG A 86 12.59 -15.60 2.62
N PRO A 87 11.67 -15.73 3.59
CA PRO A 87 11.63 -14.87 4.76
C PRO A 87 12.94 -14.95 5.52
N SER A 88 13.33 -13.85 6.15
CA SER A 88 14.37 -13.88 7.18
C SER A 88 13.69 -14.14 8.51
N ASP A 89 14.16 -15.13 9.26
CA ASP A 89 13.66 -15.42 10.61
C ASP A 89 14.20 -14.43 11.66
N VAL A 90 15.03 -13.48 11.22
CA VAL A 90 15.58 -12.41 12.06
C VAL A 90 14.71 -11.17 11.89
N ASP A 91 13.90 -10.89 12.90
CA ASP A 91 13.30 -9.56 13.03
C ASP A 91 14.43 -8.57 13.38
N PRO A 92 14.57 -7.46 12.64
CA PRO A 92 15.56 -6.46 12.96
C PRO A 92 15.26 -5.86 14.34
N GLU A 93 16.29 -5.75 15.17
CA GLU A 93 16.17 -5.12 16.49
C GLU A 93 15.58 -3.72 16.33
N PHE A 94 14.46 -3.46 17.01
CA PHE A 94 13.84 -2.16 16.97
C PHE A 94 14.68 -1.16 17.78
N ARG A 95 15.41 -0.27 17.10
CA ARG A 95 16.22 0.79 17.72
C ARG A 95 15.40 2.04 18.03
N TYR A 96 14.46 1.96 18.97
CA TYR A 96 13.83 3.18 19.51
C TYR A 96 14.92 4.02 20.21
N ARG A 97 14.85 5.34 20.08
CA ARG A 97 15.58 6.23 20.99
C ARG A 97 15.06 5.94 22.39
N ARG A 98 15.86 5.35 23.27
CA ARG A 98 15.47 5.17 24.66
C ARG A 98 15.16 6.56 25.24
N PRO A 99 14.02 6.74 25.95
CA PRO A 99 13.78 7.98 26.67
C PRO A 99 14.96 8.21 27.62
N ALA A 100 15.39 9.46 27.75
CA ALA A 100 16.42 9.79 28.73
C ALA A 100 15.91 9.35 30.11
N THR A 101 16.73 8.60 30.84
CA THR A 101 16.42 8.20 32.21
C THR A 101 16.12 9.47 33.00
N ALA A 102 14.91 9.60 33.55
CA ALA A 102 14.61 10.69 34.47
C ALA A 102 15.52 10.52 35.70
N ALA A 103 16.29 11.55 36.00
CA ALA A 103 17.17 11.63 37.17
C ALA A 103 16.36 11.92 38.44
#